data_AF-A0A2N8TN87-F1
#
_entry.id   AF-A0A2N8TN87-F1
#
_cell.length_a   1.000
_cell.length_b   1.000
_cell.length_c   1.000
_cell.angle_alpha   90.00
_cell.angle_beta   90.00
_cell.angle_gamma   90.00
#
_symmetry.space_group_name_H-M   'P 1'
#
loop_
_entity.id
_entity.type
_entity.pdbx_description
1 polymer ?
#
loop_
_entity_poly.entity_id
_entity_poly.type
_entity_poly.pdbx_seq_one_letter_code
_entity_poly.pdbx_strand_id
1 'polypeptide(L)'
;MRFTRSVLAASAVAALSVGTMTALASPASAAPNTTPQKVCGSGYKTVNSATVGSLGTVYLTYNASNGQNCVATIRNNPGKAVNMSAWIYVPDTEESHYDEGLFTSYAGPTYAYGKGHCVDWGGSIANTYVQVYGSNCGSLKEHRVTFTR
;
A
#
# COMPACT_ATOMS: atom_id res chain seq x y z
N MET A 1 -58.28 -38.73 -50.30
CA MET A 1 -59.23 -38.45 -49.19
C MET A 1 -58.48 -38.51 -47.88
N ARG A 2 -58.88 -37.67 -46.93
CA ARG A 2 -58.24 -37.36 -45.64
C ARG A 2 -57.96 -38.61 -44.81
N PHE A 3 -56.95 -38.59 -43.93
CA PHE A 3 -57.12 -38.75 -42.47
C PHE A 3 -55.86 -38.29 -41.72
N THR A 4 -56.04 -37.20 -40.96
CA THR A 4 -55.16 -36.66 -39.92
C THR A 4 -55.28 -37.45 -38.63
N ARG A 5 -54.20 -37.48 -37.81
CA ARG A 5 -54.19 -37.47 -36.32
C ARG A 5 -52.72 -37.50 -35.85
N SER A 6 -52.17 -36.36 -35.42
CA SER A 6 -52.15 -35.87 -34.03
C SER A 6 -51.39 -36.82 -33.10
N VAL A 7 -50.11 -36.54 -32.86
CA VAL A 7 -49.33 -37.14 -31.77
C VAL A 7 -49.04 -36.04 -30.75
N LEU A 8 -49.80 -36.04 -29.66
CA LEU A 8 -49.46 -35.40 -28.41
C LEU A 8 -48.94 -36.50 -27.49
N ALA A 9 -47.66 -36.46 -27.17
CA ALA A 9 -47.08 -37.23 -26.08
C ALA A 9 -46.27 -36.28 -25.21
N ALA A 10 -46.86 -35.87 -24.09
CA ALA A 10 -46.16 -35.26 -22.98
C ALA A 10 -45.83 -36.37 -21.98
N SER A 11 -44.55 -36.52 -21.63
CA SER A 11 -44.12 -37.29 -20.47
C SER A 11 -42.81 -36.73 -19.92
N ALA A 12 -42.80 -36.61 -18.59
CA ALA A 12 -42.01 -35.67 -17.80
C ALA A 12 -40.66 -36.25 -17.30
N VAL A 13 -39.66 -35.36 -17.26
CA VAL A 13 -38.56 -35.13 -16.30
C VAL A 13 -37.89 -36.33 -15.58
N ALA A 14 -36.58 -36.47 -15.82
CA ALA A 14 -35.62 -36.86 -14.79
C ALA A 14 -34.38 -35.95 -14.91
N ALA A 15 -34.20 -35.07 -13.91
CA ALA A 15 -33.08 -34.15 -13.81
C ALA A 15 -31.83 -34.88 -13.31
N LEU A 16 -30.72 -34.77 -14.06
CA LEU A 16 -29.37 -35.08 -13.56
C LEU A 16 -28.57 -33.78 -13.58
N SER A 17 -28.72 -33.00 -12.51
CA SER A 17 -27.84 -31.88 -12.21
C SER A 17 -26.48 -32.43 -11.78
N VAL A 18 -25.54 -32.54 -12.72
CA VAL A 18 -24.12 -32.75 -12.40
C VAL A 18 -23.62 -31.44 -11.79
N GLY A 19 -23.50 -31.42 -10.47
CA GLY A 19 -22.96 -30.28 -9.73
C GLY A 19 -21.55 -29.98 -10.20
N THR A 20 -21.38 -28.90 -10.93
CA THR A 20 -20.07 -28.30 -11.17
C THR A 20 -19.59 -27.74 -9.84
N MET A 21 -18.67 -28.45 -9.19
CA MET A 21 -17.87 -27.92 -8.11
C MET A 21 -17.07 -26.74 -8.69
N THR A 22 -17.61 -25.52 -8.58
CA THR A 22 -16.81 -24.32 -8.77
C THR A 22 -15.81 -24.30 -7.63
N ALA A 23 -14.58 -24.72 -7.91
CA ALA A 23 -13.46 -24.46 -7.04
C ALA A 23 -13.47 -22.94 -6.77
N LEU A 24 -13.78 -22.55 -5.54
CA LEU A 24 -13.58 -21.20 -5.06
C LEU A 24 -12.07 -20.98 -5.10
N ALA A 25 -11.57 -20.51 -6.25
CA ALA A 25 -10.24 -19.92 -6.31
C ALA A 25 -10.25 -18.82 -5.26
N SER A 26 -9.49 -19.04 -4.19
CA SER A 26 -9.23 -17.97 -3.23
C SER A 26 -8.75 -16.76 -4.04
N PRO A 27 -9.25 -15.54 -3.79
CA PRO A 27 -8.73 -14.38 -4.49
C PRO A 27 -7.22 -14.39 -4.31
N ALA A 28 -6.49 -14.49 -5.41
CA ALA A 28 -5.05 -14.30 -5.38
C ALA A 28 -4.86 -12.85 -4.91
N SER A 29 -4.53 -12.66 -3.63
CA SER A 29 -4.12 -11.36 -3.13
C SER A 29 -2.87 -10.99 -3.92
N ALA A 30 -3.04 -10.13 -4.92
CA ALA A 30 -1.91 -9.55 -5.61
C ALA A 30 -1.09 -8.83 -4.54
N ALA A 31 0.13 -9.32 -4.30
CA ALA A 31 1.11 -8.61 -3.50
C ALA A 31 1.16 -7.15 -3.98
N PRO A 32 1.38 -6.18 -3.08
CA PRO A 32 1.40 -4.78 -3.48
C PRO A 32 2.43 -4.61 -4.59
N ASN A 33 1.96 -4.26 -5.80
CA ASN A 33 2.78 -4.11 -7.00
C ASN A 33 3.62 -2.82 -7.00
N THR A 34 3.73 -2.20 -5.83
CA THR A 34 4.33 -0.90 -5.60
C THR A 34 5.46 -1.09 -4.61
N THR A 35 6.64 -0.66 -5.02
CA THR A 35 7.84 -0.62 -4.19
C THR A 35 8.19 0.83 -3.91
N PRO A 36 8.91 1.15 -2.82
CA PRO A 36 9.30 2.52 -2.55
C PRO A 36 10.20 3.10 -3.65
N GLN A 37 10.98 2.28 -4.37
CA GLN A 37 11.77 2.71 -5.52
C GLN A 37 10.92 3.06 -6.75
N LYS A 38 9.75 2.43 -6.92
CA LYS A 38 8.79 2.81 -7.97
C LYS A 38 8.15 4.17 -7.65
N VAL A 39 7.92 4.46 -6.38
CA VAL A 39 7.31 5.73 -5.91
C VAL A 39 8.34 6.87 -5.90
N CYS A 40 9.52 6.64 -5.31
CA CYS A 40 10.58 7.62 -5.13
C CYS A 40 11.48 7.81 -6.36
N GLY A 41 11.41 6.90 -7.34
CA GLY A 41 12.17 6.96 -8.57
C GLY A 41 13.52 6.24 -8.54
N SER A 42 14.20 6.28 -9.68
CA SER A 42 15.49 5.60 -9.87
C SER A 42 16.59 6.22 -9.01
N GLY A 43 17.52 5.39 -8.55
CA GLY A 43 18.63 5.81 -7.68
C GLY A 43 18.31 5.82 -6.19
N TYR A 44 17.04 5.80 -5.79
CA TYR A 44 16.65 5.69 -4.38
C TYR A 44 16.80 4.26 -3.86
N LYS A 45 17.37 4.12 -2.67
CA LYS A 45 17.53 2.86 -1.93
C LYS A 45 16.85 2.99 -0.57
N THR A 46 16.14 1.94 -0.14
CA THR A 46 15.57 1.91 1.21
C THR A 46 16.69 1.94 2.24
N VAL A 47 16.64 2.92 3.13
CA VAL A 47 17.58 3.07 4.26
C VAL A 47 16.89 2.79 5.59
N ASN A 48 15.57 2.95 5.66
CA ASN A 48 14.79 2.62 6.84
C ASN A 48 13.32 2.30 6.47
N SER A 49 12.59 1.64 7.37
CA SER A 49 11.17 1.35 7.21
C SER A 49 10.47 1.12 8.55
N ALA A 50 9.18 1.42 8.60
CA ALA A 50 8.34 1.27 9.78
C ALA A 50 6.95 0.78 9.41
N THR A 51 6.44 -0.23 10.14
CA THR A 51 5.11 -0.79 9.87
C THR A 51 4.01 0.13 10.39
N VAL A 52 2.94 0.24 9.60
CA VAL A 52 1.69 0.90 9.98
C VAL A 52 0.72 -0.18 10.44
N GLY A 53 0.95 -0.72 11.65
CA GLY A 53 0.25 -1.90 12.14
C GLY A 53 0.36 -3.07 11.14
N SER A 54 -0.78 -3.66 10.77
CA SER A 54 -0.88 -4.69 9.72
C SER A 54 -1.27 -4.12 8.34
N LEU A 55 -1.47 -2.81 8.24
CA LEU A 55 -2.10 -2.16 7.06
C LEU A 55 -1.09 -1.88 5.94
N GLY A 56 0.17 -1.67 6.28
CA GLY A 56 1.22 -1.31 5.32
C GLY A 56 2.53 -0.94 5.99
N THR A 57 3.41 -0.31 5.22
CA THR A 57 4.75 0.10 5.63
C THR A 57 5.06 1.49 5.11
N VAL A 58 5.60 2.35 5.98
CA VAL A 58 6.25 3.60 5.57
C VAL A 58 7.72 3.29 5.30
N TYR A 59 8.22 3.70 4.16
CA TYR A 59 9.61 3.52 3.76
C TYR A 59 10.30 4.88 3.69
N LEU A 60 11.49 4.95 4.28
CA LEU A 60 12.46 6.01 4.03
C LEU A 60 13.49 5.49 3.03
N THR A 61 13.63 6.18 1.92
CA THR A 61 14.63 5.91 0.90
C THR A 61 15.57 7.09 0.75
N TYR A 62 16.76 6.85 0.22
CA TYR A 62 17.78 7.87 0.01
C TYR A 62 18.49 7.67 -1.33
N ASN A 63 18.80 8.77 -2.01
CA ASN A 63 19.61 8.78 -3.21
C ASN A 63 20.93 9.52 -2.95
N ALA A 64 22.03 8.77 -2.88
CA ALA A 64 23.35 9.32 -2.55
C ALA A 64 23.89 10.30 -3.61
N SER A 65 23.42 10.21 -4.86
CA SER A 65 23.88 11.07 -5.96
C SER A 65 23.33 12.49 -5.87
N ASN A 66 22.17 12.70 -5.22
CA ASN A 66 21.55 14.02 -5.07
C ASN A 66 21.32 14.44 -3.61
N GLY A 67 21.60 13.57 -2.64
CA GLY A 67 21.46 13.87 -1.20
C GLY A 67 20.02 13.94 -0.70
N GLN A 68 19.04 13.51 -1.50
CA GLN A 68 17.63 13.57 -1.13
C GLN A 68 17.15 12.27 -0.48
N ASN A 69 16.37 12.44 0.58
CA ASN A 69 15.51 11.42 1.12
C ASN A 69 14.17 11.42 0.39
N CYS A 70 13.49 10.28 0.36
CA CYS A 70 12.12 10.16 -0.07
C CYS A 70 11.33 9.21 0.83
N VAL A 71 10.14 9.64 1.25
CA VAL A 71 9.21 8.84 2.06
C VAL A 71 7.99 8.45 1.26
N ALA A 72 7.63 7.17 1.38
CA ALA A 72 6.43 6.60 0.77
C ALA A 72 5.72 5.64 1.73
N THR A 73 4.42 5.82 1.91
CA THR A 73 3.57 4.91 2.70
C THR A 73 2.84 3.97 1.77
N ILE A 74 3.11 2.66 1.85
CA ILE A 74 2.59 1.66 0.92
C ILE A 74 1.72 0.65 1.67
N ARG A 75 0.50 0.40 1.16
CA ARG A 75 -0.43 -0.59 1.72
C ARG A 75 0.05 -2.01 1.45
N ASN A 76 -0.15 -2.90 2.43
CA ASN A 76 0.02 -4.34 2.25
C ASN A 76 -1.02 -4.91 1.27
N ASN A 77 -2.26 -4.39 1.34
CA ASN A 77 -3.37 -4.82 0.50
C ASN A 77 -4.02 -3.58 -0.15
N PRO A 78 -3.67 -3.26 -1.41
CA PRO A 78 -4.30 -2.20 -2.19
C PRO A 78 -5.81 -2.45 -2.37
N GLY A 79 -6.60 -1.39 -2.51
CA GLY A 79 -8.05 -1.52 -2.68
C GLY A 79 -8.76 -0.18 -2.71
N LYS A 80 -9.96 -0.12 -2.13
CA LYS A 80 -10.72 1.14 -1.99
C LYS A 80 -9.86 2.23 -1.35
N ALA A 81 -10.05 3.46 -1.79
CA ALA A 81 -9.30 4.59 -1.26
C ALA A 81 -9.56 4.76 0.24
N VAL A 82 -8.49 4.97 1.02
CA VAL A 82 -8.52 5.22 2.46
C VAL A 82 -7.64 6.40 2.78
N ASN A 83 -7.87 7.07 3.92
CA ASN A 83 -7.00 8.16 4.34
C ASN A 83 -5.58 7.63 4.57
N MET A 84 -4.58 8.25 3.95
CA MET A 84 -3.18 7.90 4.14
C MET A 84 -2.34 9.17 4.10
N SER A 85 -1.18 9.12 4.75
CA SER A 85 -0.18 10.17 4.64
C SER A 85 1.23 9.62 4.55
N ALA A 86 2.13 10.42 4.00
CA ALA A 86 3.58 10.24 4.03
C ALA A 86 4.22 11.61 4.31
N TRP A 87 5.25 11.65 5.16
CA TRP A 87 5.90 12.91 5.48
C TRP A 87 7.35 12.74 5.90
N ILE A 88 8.11 13.82 5.72
CA ILE A 88 9.49 13.96 6.14
C ILE A 88 9.74 15.37 6.67
N TYR A 89 10.60 15.46 7.68
CA TYR A 89 11.09 16.69 8.29
C TYR A 89 12.58 16.56 8.60
N VAL A 90 13.34 17.61 8.36
CA VAL A 90 14.78 17.71 8.63
C VAL A 90 14.96 18.77 9.73
N PRO A 91 15.08 18.39 11.02
CA PRO A 91 14.91 19.34 12.12
C PRO A 91 15.88 20.52 12.15
N ASP A 92 17.11 20.33 11.69
CA ASP A 92 18.15 21.36 11.73
C ASP A 92 18.12 22.33 10.54
N THR A 93 17.41 21.98 9.46
CA THR A 93 17.20 22.86 8.30
C THR A 93 15.76 23.35 8.16
N GLU A 94 14.85 22.82 8.98
CA GLU A 94 13.40 23.05 8.93
C GLU A 94 12.72 22.61 7.63
N GLU A 95 13.44 21.94 6.72
CA GLU A 95 12.91 21.42 5.47
C GLU A 95 11.87 20.33 5.75
N SER A 96 10.70 20.44 5.13
CA SER A 96 9.61 19.49 5.30
C SER A 96 8.85 19.26 4.02
N HIS A 97 8.27 18.07 3.89
CA HIS A 97 7.33 17.75 2.82
C HIS A 97 6.31 16.74 3.34
N TYR A 98 5.05 16.99 3.03
CA TYR A 98 3.89 16.26 3.50
C TYR A 98 2.96 15.94 2.32
N ASP A 99 2.43 14.72 2.30
CA ASP A 99 1.38 14.30 1.37
C ASP A 99 0.30 13.54 2.16
N GLU A 100 -0.96 13.93 2.00
CA GLU A 100 -2.12 13.33 2.66
C GLU A 100 -3.35 13.37 1.75
N GLY A 101 -4.17 12.33 1.85
CA GLY A 101 -5.41 12.24 1.11
C GLY A 101 -5.97 10.81 1.08
N LEU A 102 -6.92 10.60 0.18
CA LEU A 102 -7.52 9.29 -0.05
C LEU A 102 -6.76 8.54 -1.14
N PHE A 103 -6.07 7.47 -0.76
CA PHE A 103 -5.24 6.69 -1.68
C PHE A 103 -5.64 5.21 -1.74
N THR A 104 -5.53 4.61 -2.92
CA THR A 104 -5.85 3.19 -3.16
C THR A 104 -4.68 2.26 -2.82
N SER A 105 -3.43 2.73 -3.01
CA SER A 105 -2.22 1.91 -2.94
C SER A 105 -1.11 2.52 -2.07
N TYR A 106 -0.78 3.79 -2.27
CA TYR A 106 0.31 4.46 -1.56
C TYR A 106 0.06 5.97 -1.42
N ALA A 107 0.70 6.60 -0.42
CA ALA A 107 0.87 8.05 -0.28
C ALA A 107 2.36 8.41 -0.42
N GLY A 108 2.65 9.64 -0.86
CA GLY A 108 3.96 10.10 -1.31
C GLY A 108 4.09 10.11 -2.84
N PRO A 109 5.28 10.41 -3.38
CA PRO A 109 6.54 10.60 -2.67
C PRO A 109 6.64 11.98 -1.99
N THR A 110 7.13 11.99 -0.75
CA THR A 110 7.61 13.23 -0.11
C THR A 110 9.12 13.24 -0.09
N TYR A 111 9.73 14.38 -0.40
CA TYR A 111 11.18 14.54 -0.56
C TYR A 111 11.70 15.64 0.36
N ALA A 112 12.89 15.43 0.91
CA ALA A 112 13.68 16.46 1.58
C ALA A 112 15.17 16.18 1.43
N TYR A 113 15.99 17.22 1.29
CA TYR A 113 17.43 17.08 1.31
C TYR A 113 17.89 16.73 2.74
N GLY A 114 18.64 15.64 2.91
CA GLY A 114 19.08 15.21 4.25
C GLY A 114 20.49 14.64 4.30
N LYS A 115 21.33 14.92 3.29
CA LYS A 115 22.73 14.51 3.32
C LYS A 115 23.44 15.19 4.49
N GLY A 116 23.89 14.40 5.46
CA GLY A 116 24.56 14.90 6.66
C GLY A 116 23.61 15.36 7.76
N HIS A 117 22.31 15.15 7.60
CA HIS A 117 21.28 15.59 8.53
C HIS A 117 20.49 14.42 9.10
N CYS A 118 20.03 14.60 10.33
CA CYS A 118 19.01 13.77 10.95
C CYS A 118 17.65 14.00 10.29
N VAL A 119 16.82 12.96 10.19
CA VAL A 119 15.47 13.11 9.64
C VAL A 119 14.43 12.50 10.55
N ASP A 120 13.30 13.19 10.64
CA ASP A 120 12.06 12.69 11.21
C ASP A 120 11.12 12.38 10.04
N TRP A 121 10.39 11.27 10.14
CA TRP A 121 9.53 10.84 9.04
C TRP A 121 8.42 9.93 9.54
N GLY A 122 7.40 9.78 8.71
CA GLY A 122 6.30 8.92 9.06
C GLY A 122 5.17 8.93 8.04
N GLY A 123 4.04 8.41 8.47
CA GLY A 123 2.86 8.29 7.64
C GLY A 123 1.73 7.59 8.36
N SER A 124 0.62 7.43 7.65
CA SER A 124 -0.58 6.78 8.18
C SER A 124 -1.33 5.98 7.14
N ILE A 125 -2.11 5.02 7.61
CA ILE A 125 -3.12 4.29 6.84
C ILE A 125 -4.36 4.16 7.71
N ALA A 126 -5.49 4.63 7.17
CA ALA A 126 -6.72 4.83 7.91
C ALA A 126 -6.45 5.62 9.20
N ASN A 127 -6.70 5.03 10.36
CA ASN A 127 -6.52 5.68 11.65
C ASN A 127 -5.25 5.21 12.39
N THR A 128 -4.38 4.44 11.73
CA THR A 128 -3.10 4.00 12.30
C THR A 128 -1.96 4.85 11.76
N TYR A 129 -1.13 5.35 12.66
CA TYR A 129 -0.03 6.27 12.40
C TYR A 129 1.28 5.66 12.86
N VAL A 130 2.36 5.95 12.15
CA VAL A 130 3.72 5.69 12.59
C VAL A 130 4.59 6.93 12.40
N GLN A 131 5.40 7.24 13.40
CA GLN A 131 6.34 8.35 13.40
C GLN A 131 7.69 7.85 13.88
N VAL A 132 8.75 8.27 13.21
CA VAL A 132 10.13 7.89 13.49
C VAL A 132 10.93 9.18 13.63
N TYR A 133 11.56 9.35 14.79
CA TYR A 133 12.34 10.54 15.14
C TYR A 133 13.82 10.21 15.29
N GLY A 134 14.68 11.15 14.92
CA GLY A 134 16.12 11.00 15.00
C GLY A 134 16.63 9.84 14.13
N SER A 135 15.99 9.59 12.99
CA SER A 135 16.41 8.56 12.05
C SER A 135 17.67 8.98 11.29
N ASN A 136 18.50 8.00 10.93
CA ASN A 136 19.79 8.18 10.24
C ASN A 136 20.78 9.08 11.00
N CYS A 137 20.62 9.20 12.31
CA CYS A 137 21.53 9.92 13.19
C CYS A 137 22.55 8.95 13.80
N GLY A 138 23.84 9.17 13.56
CA GLY A 138 24.89 8.34 14.18
C GLY A 138 25.02 8.53 15.70
N SER A 139 24.63 9.70 16.22
CA SER A 139 24.76 10.08 17.63
C SER A 139 23.46 9.94 18.43
N LEU A 140 22.31 9.79 17.76
CA LEU A 140 21.00 9.69 18.40
C LEU A 140 20.45 8.28 18.27
N LYS A 141 19.72 7.84 19.30
CA LYS A 141 18.92 6.63 19.21
C LYS A 141 17.60 6.97 18.54
N GLU A 142 17.29 6.28 17.44
CA GLU A 142 15.99 6.36 16.80
C GLU A 142 14.85 6.09 17.81
N HIS A 143 13.83 6.93 17.78
CA HIS A 143 12.61 6.75 18.55
C HIS A 143 11.42 6.53 17.60
N ARG A 144 10.70 5.41 17.77
CA ARG A 144 9.59 5.03 16.90
C ARG A 144 8.31 4.91 17.71
N VAL A 145 7.25 5.56 17.23
CA VAL A 145 5.93 5.54 17.84
C VAL A 145 4.90 5.09 16.82
N THR A 146 4.09 4.10 17.19
CA THR A 146 2.90 3.68 16.44
C THR A 146 1.68 3.89 17.32
N PHE A 147 0.65 4.54 16.80
CA PHE A 147 -0.58 4.81 17.55
C PHE A 147 -1.80 4.82 16.63
N THR A 148 -2.98 4.70 17.24
CA THR A 148 -4.27 4.82 16.57
C THR A 148 -5.01 6.05 17.09
N ARG A 149 -5.76 6.72 16.22
CA ARG A 149 -6.62 7.85 16.55
C ARG A 149 -8.08 7.56 16.22
#